data_AF-A0A3D4AXZ2-F1
#
_entry.id   AF-A0A3D4AXZ2-F1
#
_cell.length_a   1.000
_cell.length_b   1.000
_cell.length_c   1.000
_cell.angle_alpha   90.00
_cell.angle_beta   90.00
_cell.angle_gamma   90.00
#
_symmetry.space_group_name_H-M   'P 1'
#
loop_
_entity.id
_entity.type
_entity.pdbx_description
1 polymer ?
#
loop_
_entity_poly.entity_id
_entity_poly.type
_entity_poly.pdbx_seq_one_letter_code
_entity_poly.pdbx_strand_id
1 'polypeptide(L)' 'EKAGKVANVDGYYVTPGLIDIHLHAYGGYKGWMFPDEHVLPHGVTTVVDTGGAGWKKFEHF' A
#
# COMPACT_ATOMS: atom_id res chain seq x y z
N GLU A 1 -1.74 30.57 14.81
CA GLU A 1 -2.17 29.18 15.12
C GLU A 1 -1.01 28.39 15.69
N LYS A 2 -1.28 27.31 16.44
CA LYS A 2 -0.28 26.34 16.93
C LYS A 2 -0.55 24.97 16.32
N ALA A 3 0.49 24.22 15.98
CA ALA A 3 0.36 22.86 15.46
C ALA A 3 -0.17 21.89 16.54
N GLY A 4 -1.06 20.98 16.15
CA GLY A 4 -1.62 19.95 17.05
C GLY A 4 -0.65 18.81 17.38
N LYS A 5 0.35 18.57 16.52
CA LYS A 5 1.44 17.60 16.73
C LYS A 5 2.66 18.01 15.91
N VAL A 6 3.85 17.78 16.47
CA VAL A 6 5.14 18.01 15.81
C VAL A 6 5.97 16.73 15.94
N ALA A 7 6.58 16.27 14.86
CA ALA A 7 7.51 15.14 14.84
C ALA A 7 8.91 15.64 14.48
N ASN A 8 9.92 15.28 15.26
CA ASN A 8 11.33 15.54 14.91
C ASN A 8 11.82 14.43 13.96
N VAL A 9 12.32 14.83 12.80
CA VAL A 9 12.84 13.94 11.74
C VAL A 9 14.23 14.37 11.27
N ASP A 10 14.99 15.07 12.12
CA ASP A 10 16.34 15.54 11.82
C ASP A 10 17.25 14.38 11.39
N GLY A 11 17.91 14.53 10.24
CA GLY A 11 18.80 13.50 9.66
C GLY A 11 18.11 12.41 8.83
N TYR A 12 16.79 12.48 8.63
CA TYR A 12 16.03 11.55 7.78
C TYR A 12 15.49 12.21 6.51
N TYR A 13 15.09 11.39 5.53
CA TYR A 13 14.36 11.83 4.36
C TYR A 13 12.85 11.83 4.62
N VAL A 14 12.19 12.92 4.23
CA VAL A 14 10.73 12.98 4.12
C VAL A 14 10.38 12.91 2.64
N THR A 15 9.71 11.84 2.24
CA THR A 15 9.26 11.62 0.87
C THR A 15 7.74 11.64 0.81
N PRO A 16 7.13 11.87 -0.37
CA PRO A 16 5.80 11.36 -0.62
C PRO A 16 5.75 9.85 -0.32
N GLY A 17 4.58 9.34 0.01
CA GLY A 17 4.41 7.91 0.14
C GLY A 17 4.73 7.20 -1.17
N LEU A 18 5.43 6.07 -1.09
CA LEU A 18 5.87 5.31 -2.26
C LEU A 18 4.68 4.61 -2.92
N ILE A 19 4.80 4.38 -4.23
CA ILE A 19 3.81 3.67 -5.03
C ILE A 19 4.43 2.34 -5.45
N ASP A 20 3.82 1.24 -5.02
CA ASP A 20 4.13 -0.09 -5.51
C ASP A 20 3.14 -0.46 -6.62
N ILE A 21 3.64 -0.45 -7.85
CA ILE A 21 2.83 -0.77 -9.03
C ILE A 21 2.62 -2.28 -9.22
N HIS A 22 3.18 -3.13 -8.35
CA HIS A 22 3.09 -4.57 -8.47
C HIS A 22 2.86 -5.30 -7.14
N LEU A 23 1.60 -5.43 -6.74
CA LEU A 23 1.18 -6.24 -5.60
C LEU A 23 0.10 -7.25 -5.98
N HIS A 24 0.05 -8.34 -5.23
CA HIS A 24 -1.03 -9.31 -5.24
C HIS A 24 -1.91 -9.14 -4.00
N ALA A 25 -2.90 -8.24 -4.05
CA ALA A 25 -3.74 -7.86 -2.90
C ALA A 25 -5.15 -8.49 -2.92
N TYR A 26 -5.61 -8.87 -4.11
CA TYR A 26 -6.91 -9.49 -4.31
C TYR A 26 -6.82 -10.99 -4.02
N GLY A 27 -7.39 -11.41 -2.89
CA GLY A 27 -7.20 -12.75 -2.33
C GLY A 27 -7.76 -13.94 -3.12
N GLY A 28 -7.51 -15.13 -2.58
CA GLY A 28 -8.09 -16.39 -3.08
C GLY A 28 -7.10 -17.33 -3.79
N TYR A 29 -5.80 -17.12 -3.69
CA TYR A 29 -4.76 -18.04 -4.18
C TYR A 29 -3.51 -17.99 -3.31
N LYS A 30 -2.60 -18.94 -3.43
CA LYS A 30 -1.35 -18.92 -2.66
C LYS A 30 -0.44 -17.79 -3.17
N GLY A 31 -0.09 -16.85 -2.30
CA GLY A 31 0.81 -15.72 -2.62
C GLY A 31 0.16 -14.34 -2.62
N TRP A 32 -1.14 -14.24 -2.40
CA TRP A 32 -1.77 -12.95 -2.10
C TRP A 32 -1.36 -12.45 -0.70
N MET A 33 -1.37 -11.13 -0.50
CA MET A 33 -0.89 -10.47 0.72
C MET A 33 -1.86 -9.38 1.17
N PHE A 34 -1.90 -9.14 2.48
CA PHE A 34 -2.57 -7.96 3.01
C PHE A 34 -1.67 -6.73 2.80
N PRO A 35 -2.18 -5.66 2.16
CA PRO A 35 -1.34 -4.53 1.75
C PRO A 35 -0.77 -3.78 2.95
N ASP A 36 -1.57 -3.54 3.99
CA ASP A 36 -1.13 -2.72 5.13
C ASP A 36 0.02 -3.38 5.89
N GLU A 37 -0.10 -4.66 6.21
CA GLU A 37 0.95 -5.41 6.91
C GLU A 37 2.20 -5.60 6.05
N HIS A 38 2.04 -5.70 4.73
CA HIS A 38 3.15 -5.99 3.84
C HIS A 38 3.92 -4.74 3.41
N VAL A 39 3.25 -3.63 3.09
CA VAL A 39 3.88 -2.51 2.38
C VAL A 39 3.99 -1.23 3.21
N LEU A 40 3.07 -1.01 4.15
CA LEU A 40 3.04 0.24 4.94
C LEU A 40 4.28 0.44 5.82
N PRO A 41 4.85 -0.60 6.47
CA PRO A 41 6.12 -0.47 7.20
C PRO A 41 7.31 -0.08 6.32
N HIS A 42 7.19 -0.21 4.99
CA HIS A 42 8.24 0.09 4.02
C HIS A 42 8.02 1.43 3.31
N GLY A 43 7.10 2.26 3.80
CA GLY A 43 6.86 3.60 3.26
C GLY A 43 6.03 3.63 1.98
N VAL A 44 5.46 2.50 1.57
CA VAL A 44 4.49 2.43 0.47
C VAL A 44 3.11 2.80 1.00
N THR A 45 2.48 3.80 0.40
CA THR A 45 1.14 4.25 0.80
C THR A 45 0.09 3.99 -0.28
N THR A 46 0.51 3.52 -1.46
CA THR A 46 -0.39 3.21 -2.56
C THR A 46 0.13 1.98 -3.30
N VAL A 47 -0.78 1.05 -3.57
CA VAL A 47 -0.47 -0.22 -4.24
C VAL A 47 -1.41 -0.44 -5.41
N VAL A 48 -0.95 -1.16 -6.42
CA VAL A 48 -1.77 -1.62 -7.53
C VAL A 48 -1.82 -3.14 -7.50
N ASP A 49 -3.05 -3.69 -7.41
CA ASP A 49 -3.24 -5.12 -7.60
C ASP A 49 -2.99 -5.52 -9.06
N THR A 50 -2.11 -6.48 -9.30
CA THR A 50 -1.65 -6.85 -10.64
C THR A 50 -2.52 -7.93 -11.28
N GLY A 51 -3.82 -7.68 -11.35
CA GLY A 51 -4.77 -8.58 -12.02
C GLY A 51 -5.12 -9.82 -11.20
N GLY A 52 -5.04 -9.75 -9.87
CA GLY A 52 -5.60 -10.76 -8.97
C GLY A 52 -7.10 -10.95 -9.19
N ALA A 53 -7.83 -9.88 -9.53
CA ALA A 53 -9.17 -9.96 -10.08
C ALA A 53 -9.14 -10.06 -11.62
N GLY A 54 -9.47 -11.24 -12.15
CA GLY A 54 -9.63 -11.46 -13.59
C GLY A 54 -11.08 -11.37 -14.06
N TRP A 55 -11.33 -11.60 -15.35
CA TRP A 55 -12.65 -11.48 -15.99
C TRP A 55 -13.78 -12.28 -15.32
N LYS A 56 -13.46 -13.42 -14.68
CA LYS A 56 -14.46 -14.23 -13.96
C LYS A 56 -14.98 -13.58 -12.68
N LYS A 57 -14.38 -12.48 -12.25
CA LYS A 57 -14.62 -11.84 -10.96
C LYS A 57 -15.22 -10.43 -11.10
N PHE A 58 -15.77 -10.08 -12.27
CA PHE A 58 -16.45 -8.80 -12.47
C PHE A 58 -17.59 -8.58 -11.47
N GLU A 59 -18.38 -9.62 -11.18
CA GLU A 59 -19.51 -9.58 -10.22
C GLU A 59 -19.09 -9.29 -8.76
N HIS A 60 -17.80 -9.23 -8.44
CA HIS A 60 -17.32 -8.89 -7.09
C HIS A 60 -17.23 -7.37 -6.86
N PHE A 61 -17.44 -6.55 -7.90
CA PHE A 61 -17.35 -5.09 -7.90
C PHE A 61 -18.64 -4.46 -8.42
#